data_AF-A0A2V6LRP0-F1
#
_entry.id   AF-A0A2V6LRP0-F1
#
_cell.length_a   1.000
_cell.length_b   1.000
_cell.length_c   1.000
_cell.angle_alpha   90.00
_cell.angle_beta   90.00
_cell.angle_gamma   90.00
#
_symmetry.space_group_name_H-M   'P 1'
#
loop_
_entity.id
_entity.type
_entity.pdbx_description
1 polymer ?
#
loop_
_entity_poly.entity_id
_entity_poly.type
_entity_poly.pdbx_seq_one_letter_code
_entity_poly.pdbx_strand_id
1 'polypeptide(L)'
;MRLLSAGLIYVAVSTVAALLLGENAGGLNWSISFVSLVVGATVGIALFFLIAPTPVRLGPSAQSPVAAPGDHPLARYRPIWLCLVGFVFAIFAFRSFCWLFYFEGGNIDIQSPFNLGDLGLHLTYIKTFANGVSLWPDSPIYVFSKLRYPVGIDLFNGILTNLGFDLRPQLAATGLLASLATFYALYRWGGTFTVAGFLFNGGIAGYAFLQTHQFLDYQGTSHVSWKSIPLTMFVTQRGLLYAIPAGLLLLRQWRVKYGSDSDQENQLLPVWAEYILYATMPLFHIHT
;
A
#
# COMPACT_ATOMS: atom_id res chain seq x y z
N MET A 1 8.18 12.63 2.11
CA MET A 1 8.05 11.65 3.20
C MET A 1 6.93 12.03 4.16
N ARG A 2 6.83 13.30 4.60
CA ARG A 2 5.76 13.80 5.49
C ARG A 2 4.35 13.27 5.20
N LEU A 3 3.85 13.48 3.97
CA LEU A 3 2.51 13.03 3.57
C LEU A 3 2.36 11.50 3.61
N LEU A 4 3.36 10.77 3.11
CA LEU A 4 3.38 9.31 3.15
C LEU A 4 3.30 8.81 4.60
N SER A 5 4.19 9.32 5.46
CA SER A 5 4.26 8.95 6.87
C SER A 5 2.96 9.27 7.61
N ALA A 6 2.41 10.47 7.40
CA ALA A 6 1.14 10.90 7.99
C ALA A 6 -0.03 10.01 7.54
N GLY A 7 -0.10 9.68 6.25
CA GLY A 7 -1.15 8.80 5.71
C GLY A 7 -1.07 7.37 6.25
N LEU A 8 0.14 6.81 6.37
CA LEU A 8 0.33 5.46 6.93
C LEU A 8 -0.01 5.43 8.44
N ILE A 9 0.36 6.47 9.17
CA ILE A 9 0.00 6.59 10.60
C ILE A 9 -1.50 6.80 10.78
N TYR A 10 -2.13 7.60 9.91
CA TYR A 10 -3.59 7.74 9.89
C TYR A 10 -4.29 6.39 9.78
N VAL A 11 -3.89 5.55 8.81
CA VAL A 11 -4.48 4.21 8.63
C VAL A 11 -4.20 3.34 9.86
N ALA A 12 -2.94 3.24 10.30
CA ALA A 12 -2.56 2.39 11.42
C ALA A 12 -3.30 2.74 12.72
N VAL A 13 -3.29 4.02 13.09
CA VAL A 13 -3.91 4.50 14.33
C VAL A 13 -5.43 4.38 14.27
N SER A 14 -6.05 4.68 13.11
CA SER A 14 -7.50 4.48 12.94
C SER A 14 -7.89 3.02 13.13
N THR A 15 -7.14 2.09 12.53
CA THR A 15 -7.42 0.66 12.64
C THR A 15 -7.24 0.16 14.07
N VAL A 16 -6.16 0.56 14.76
CA VAL A 16 -5.91 0.15 16.15
C VAL A 16 -6.94 0.74 17.10
N ALA A 17 -7.29 2.02 16.94
CA ALA A 17 -8.33 2.65 17.75
C ALA A 17 -9.68 1.93 17.59
N ALA A 18 -10.06 1.60 16.35
CA ALA A 18 -11.30 0.88 16.08
C ALA A 18 -11.28 -0.53 16.67
N LEU A 19 -10.14 -1.22 16.62
CA LEU A 19 -9.97 -2.53 17.22
C LEU A 19 -10.16 -2.47 18.75
N LEU A 20 -9.42 -1.58 19.43
CA LEU A 20 -9.46 -1.48 20.90
C LEU A 20 -10.82 -1.00 21.41
N LEU A 21 -11.41 -0.01 20.77
CA LEU A 21 -12.73 0.49 21.15
C LEU A 21 -13.83 -0.52 20.83
N GLY A 22 -13.74 -1.18 19.68
CA GLY A 22 -14.72 -2.19 19.26
C GLY A 22 -14.66 -3.46 20.11
N GLU A 23 -13.49 -3.88 20.57
CA GLU A 23 -13.35 -5.01 21.50
C GLU A 23 -14.04 -4.71 22.84
N ASN A 24 -13.90 -3.49 23.36
CA ASN A 24 -14.54 -3.06 24.61
C ASN A 24 -16.06 -2.85 24.47
N ALA A 25 -16.54 -2.49 23.27
CA ALA A 25 -17.95 -2.20 23.02
C ALA A 25 -18.73 -3.36 22.38
N GLY A 26 -18.09 -4.51 22.16
CA GLY A 26 -18.71 -5.68 21.54
C GLY A 26 -18.92 -5.57 20.03
N GLY A 27 -18.21 -4.67 19.35
CA GLY A 27 -18.23 -4.51 17.88
C GLY A 27 -18.05 -3.06 17.41
N LEU A 28 -17.98 -2.87 16.09
CA LEU A 28 -17.99 -1.54 15.50
C LEU A 28 -19.41 -0.94 15.51
N ASN A 29 -19.51 0.31 15.88
CA ASN A 29 -20.70 1.14 15.69
C ASN A 29 -20.29 2.49 15.11
N TRP A 30 -21.27 3.28 14.66
CA TRP A 30 -21.02 4.53 13.98
C TRP A 30 -20.10 5.47 14.79
N SER A 31 -20.33 5.60 16.09
CA SER A 31 -19.54 6.45 16.99
C SER A 31 -18.09 5.98 17.10
N ILE A 32 -17.87 4.67 17.25
CA ILE A 32 -16.52 4.08 17.32
C ILE A 32 -15.79 4.30 16.01
N SER A 33 -16.45 4.05 14.88
CA SER A 33 -15.86 4.29 13.56
C SER A 33 -15.45 5.75 13.39
N PHE A 34 -16.34 6.69 13.72
CA PHE A 34 -16.08 8.12 13.59
C PHE A 34 -14.92 8.57 14.49
N VAL A 35 -14.96 8.22 15.78
CA VAL A 35 -13.90 8.55 16.75
C VAL A 35 -12.56 7.98 16.31
N SER A 36 -12.53 6.74 15.80
CA SER A 36 -11.29 6.09 15.36
C SER A 36 -10.63 6.85 14.21
N LEU A 37 -11.40 7.31 13.22
CA LEU A 37 -10.87 8.13 12.12
C LEU A 37 -10.39 9.49 12.62
N VAL A 38 -11.10 10.13 13.56
CA VAL A 38 -10.69 11.42 14.14
C VAL A 38 -9.36 11.26 14.87
N VAL A 39 -9.21 10.23 15.70
CA VAL A 39 -7.95 9.94 16.42
C VAL A 39 -6.82 9.69 15.43
N GLY A 40 -7.04 8.87 14.39
CA GLY A 40 -6.07 8.66 13.33
C GLY A 40 -5.67 9.96 12.63
N ALA A 41 -6.64 10.83 12.32
CA ALA A 41 -6.40 12.10 11.64
C ALA A 41 -5.59 13.05 12.53
N THR A 42 -5.92 13.15 13.81
CA THR A 42 -5.17 13.98 14.77
C THR A 42 -3.72 13.54 14.86
N VAL A 43 -3.45 12.24 15.01
CA VAL A 43 -2.06 11.73 15.12
C VAL A 43 -1.31 11.87 13.80
N GLY A 44 -1.97 11.62 12.67
CA GLY A 44 -1.39 11.81 11.34
C GLY A 44 -1.02 13.27 11.06
N ILE A 45 -1.91 14.22 11.40
CA ILE A 45 -1.66 15.66 11.28
C ILE A 45 -0.55 16.11 12.22
N ALA A 46 -0.56 15.65 13.47
CA ALA A 46 0.51 15.93 14.43
C ALA A 46 1.87 15.47 13.88
N LEU A 47 1.94 14.24 13.36
CA LEU A 47 3.16 13.73 12.74
C LEU A 47 3.58 14.56 11.53
N PHE A 48 2.63 14.96 10.68
CA PHE A 48 2.92 15.80 9.53
C PHE A 48 3.67 17.06 9.96
N PHE A 49 3.20 17.75 11.00
CA PHE A 49 3.84 18.97 11.52
C PHE A 49 5.16 18.72 12.26
N LEU A 50 5.32 17.57 12.92
CA LEU A 50 6.54 17.22 13.65
C LEU A 50 7.72 16.83 12.75
N ILE A 51 7.46 16.28 11.56
CA ILE A 51 8.53 15.96 10.61
C ILE A 51 8.97 17.24 9.91
N ALA A 52 10.28 17.52 9.94
CA ALA A 52 10.84 18.67 9.25
C ALA A 52 10.53 18.63 7.74
N PRO A 53 10.21 19.78 7.10
CA PRO A 53 10.09 19.84 5.66
C PRO A 53 11.39 19.33 5.03
N THR A 54 11.28 18.45 4.02
CA THR A 54 12.41 18.19 3.13
C THR A 54 12.85 19.53 2.55
N PRO A 55 14.09 20.00 2.78
CA PRO A 55 14.54 21.21 2.12
C PRO A 55 14.42 20.96 0.62
N VAL A 56 13.64 21.81 -0.04
CA VAL A 56 13.67 21.89 -1.50
C VAL A 56 15.11 22.26 -1.82
N ARG A 57 15.88 21.37 -2.47
CA ARG A 57 17.17 21.75 -3.06
C ARG A 57 16.85 22.75 -4.17
N LEU A 58 16.71 24.02 -3.79
CA LEU A 58 16.63 25.17 -4.66
C LEU A 58 18.05 25.43 -5.18
N GLY A 59 18.42 24.73 -6.25
CA GLY A 59 19.63 25.02 -7.03
C GLY A 59 20.97 24.89 -6.29
N PRO A 60 22.10 25.05 -7.02
CA PRO A 60 23.43 24.76 -6.52
C PRO A 60 24.02 25.95 -5.76
N SER A 61 23.89 25.94 -4.44
CA SER A 61 24.70 26.74 -3.49
C SER A 61 24.33 26.27 -2.10
N ALA A 62 25.16 25.70 -1.23
CA ALA A 62 26.59 25.53 -1.08
C ALA A 62 26.77 24.17 -0.35
N GLN A 63 27.82 23.37 -0.43
CA GLN A 63 29.25 23.59 -0.59
C GLN A 63 29.82 22.40 -1.41
N SER A 64 30.85 22.65 -2.21
CA SER A 64 31.57 21.64 -2.98
C SER A 64 32.14 20.51 -2.10
N PRO A 65 32.19 19.30 -2.64
CA PRO A 65 33.49 18.72 -2.92
C PRO A 65 33.63 18.55 -4.43
N VAL A 66 34.74 19.08 -4.97
CA VAL A 66 35.40 18.69 -6.22
C VAL A 66 34.48 18.05 -7.27
N ALA A 67 34.13 18.83 -8.30
CA ALA A 67 33.51 18.30 -9.50
C ALA A 67 34.32 17.11 -10.02
N ALA A 68 33.81 15.90 -9.81
CA ALA A 68 34.30 14.72 -10.49
C ALA A 68 33.95 14.90 -11.97
N PRO A 69 34.93 14.86 -12.89
CA PRO A 69 34.67 14.93 -14.32
C PRO A 69 33.96 13.64 -14.73
N GLY A 70 32.64 13.72 -14.88
CA GLY A 70 31.81 12.55 -15.15
C GLY A 70 30.33 12.89 -15.13
N ASP A 71 29.92 13.90 -15.90
CA ASP A 71 28.51 14.07 -16.27
C ASP A 71 28.08 12.83 -17.05
N HIS A 72 27.62 11.80 -16.34
CA HIS A 72 27.11 10.60 -16.96
C HIS A 72 25.91 10.99 -17.84
N PRO A 73 25.95 10.74 -19.17
CA PRO A 73 24.90 11.15 -20.10
C PRO A 73 23.50 10.62 -19.73
N LEU A 74 23.46 9.56 -18.92
CA LEU A 74 22.25 8.95 -18.38
C LEU A 74 21.50 9.82 -17.36
N ALA A 75 22.15 10.79 -16.71
CA ALA A 75 21.49 11.68 -15.76
C ALA A 75 20.41 12.55 -16.43
N ARG A 76 20.61 12.91 -17.71
CA ARG A 76 19.68 13.71 -18.53
C ARG A 76 18.34 13.01 -18.78
N TYR A 77 18.33 11.68 -18.83
CA TYR A 77 17.14 10.88 -19.14
C TYR A 77 16.34 10.45 -17.90
N ARG A 78 16.87 10.66 -16.69
CA ARG A 78 16.18 10.33 -15.42
C ARG A 78 14.73 10.86 -15.32
N PRO A 79 14.42 12.12 -15.64
CA PRO A 79 13.04 12.62 -15.57
C PRO A 79 12.13 11.98 -16.62
N ILE A 80 12.65 11.68 -17.82
CA ILE A 80 11.90 11.02 -18.89
C ILE A 80 11.52 9.61 -18.46
N TRP A 81 12.49 8.84 -17.95
CA TRP A 81 12.23 7.49 -17.43
C TRP A 81 11.28 7.50 -16.25
N LEU A 82 11.40 8.47 -15.34
CA LEU A 82 10.47 8.62 -14.22
C LEU A 82 9.04 8.88 -14.72
N CYS A 83 8.88 9.77 -15.69
CA CYS A 83 7.59 10.07 -16.30
C CYS A 83 6.99 8.84 -16.98
N LEU A 84 7.77 8.12 -17.80
CA LEU A 84 7.33 6.93 -18.49
C LEU A 84 6.92 5.83 -17.53
N VAL A 85 7.78 5.46 -16.58
CA VAL A 85 7.48 4.41 -15.60
C VAL A 85 6.32 4.83 -14.70
N GLY A 86 6.26 6.10 -14.30
CA GLY A 86 5.13 6.65 -13.53
C GLY A 86 3.82 6.56 -14.29
N PHE A 87 3.81 6.86 -15.58
CA PHE A 87 2.64 6.74 -16.43
C PHE A 87 2.16 5.29 -16.56
N VAL A 88 3.06 4.33 -16.82
CA VAL A 88 2.68 2.91 -16.90
C VAL A 88 2.17 2.41 -15.55
N PHE A 89 2.81 2.81 -14.44
CA PHE A 89 2.36 2.46 -13.09
C PHE A 89 0.96 3.05 -12.79
N ALA A 90 0.69 4.27 -13.24
CA ALA A 90 -0.63 4.90 -13.08
C ALA A 90 -1.71 4.18 -13.88
N ILE A 91 -1.42 3.78 -15.13
CA ILE A 91 -2.34 2.95 -15.94
C ILE A 91 -2.62 1.63 -15.22
N PHE A 92 -1.58 0.95 -14.74
CA PHE A 92 -1.71 -0.29 -13.97
C PHE A 92 -2.62 -0.07 -12.75
N ALA A 93 -2.33 0.91 -11.90
CA ALA A 93 -3.09 1.17 -10.69
C ALA A 93 -4.56 1.50 -10.99
N PHE A 94 -4.80 2.37 -11.98
CA PHE A 94 -6.14 2.74 -12.40
C PHE A 94 -6.92 1.53 -12.93
N ARG A 95 -6.31 0.75 -13.82
CA ARG A 95 -6.96 -0.43 -14.42
C ARG A 95 -7.27 -1.49 -13.37
N SER A 96 -6.34 -1.76 -12.45
CA SER A 96 -6.48 -2.82 -11.45
C SER A 96 -7.45 -2.48 -10.33
N PHE A 97 -7.48 -1.23 -9.85
CA PHE A 97 -8.30 -0.87 -8.67
C PHE A 97 -9.66 -0.25 -9.02
N CYS A 98 -9.80 0.47 -10.13
CA CYS A 98 -11.11 1.00 -10.53
C CYS A 98 -12.05 -0.09 -11.05
N TRP A 99 -11.51 -1.20 -11.57
CA TRP A 99 -12.26 -2.40 -11.97
C TRP A 99 -11.98 -3.59 -11.07
N LEU A 100 -11.74 -3.33 -9.77
CA LEU A 100 -11.50 -4.40 -8.79
C LEU A 100 -12.67 -5.41 -8.76
N PHE A 101 -13.90 -4.87 -8.76
CA PHE A 101 -15.12 -5.61 -9.09
C PHE A 101 -16.14 -4.66 -9.71
N TYR A 102 -16.93 -5.17 -10.65
CA TYR A 102 -17.95 -4.39 -11.35
C TYR A 102 -19.27 -5.19 -11.43
N PHE A 103 -20.36 -4.51 -11.79
CA PHE A 103 -21.66 -5.16 -11.97
C PHE A 103 -21.86 -5.29 -13.47
N GLU A 104 -22.11 -6.50 -13.95
CA GLU A 104 -22.54 -6.76 -15.32
C GLU A 104 -23.92 -7.41 -15.24
N GLY A 105 -24.97 -6.60 -15.46
CA GLY A 105 -26.34 -7.01 -15.19
C GLY A 105 -26.57 -7.36 -13.72
N GLY A 106 -26.94 -8.62 -13.44
CA GLY A 106 -27.12 -9.15 -12.09
C GLY A 106 -25.86 -9.77 -11.46
N ASN A 107 -24.76 -9.88 -12.22
CA ASN A 107 -23.55 -10.55 -11.77
C ASN A 107 -22.54 -9.57 -11.17
N ILE A 108 -21.73 -10.08 -10.24
CA ILE A 108 -20.55 -9.40 -9.73
C ILE A 108 -19.33 -10.03 -10.40
N ASP A 109 -18.70 -9.26 -11.27
CA ASP A 109 -17.55 -9.73 -12.04
C ASP A 109 -16.25 -9.10 -11.53
N ILE A 110 -15.18 -9.88 -11.66
CA ILE A 110 -13.83 -9.53 -11.21
C ILE A 110 -12.90 -9.71 -12.40
N GLN A 111 -12.08 -8.69 -12.66
CA GLN A 111 -11.20 -8.70 -13.83
C GLN A 111 -10.07 -9.73 -13.73
N SER A 112 -9.43 -9.84 -12.56
CA SER A 112 -8.24 -10.68 -12.37
C SER A 112 -8.63 -12.06 -11.84
N PRO A 113 -8.23 -13.15 -12.51
CA PRO A 113 -8.50 -14.51 -12.01
C PRO A 113 -7.81 -14.77 -10.66
N PHE A 114 -6.66 -14.13 -10.41
CA PHE A 114 -5.96 -14.23 -9.13
C PHE A 114 -6.71 -13.55 -7.98
N ASN A 115 -7.56 -12.57 -8.28
CA ASN A 115 -8.30 -11.82 -7.27
C ASN A 115 -9.71 -12.38 -7.01
N LEU A 116 -10.18 -13.33 -7.82
CA LEU A 116 -11.54 -13.87 -7.72
C LEU A 116 -11.80 -14.51 -6.34
N GLY A 117 -10.87 -15.34 -5.86
CA GLY A 117 -10.97 -15.99 -4.55
C GLY A 117 -10.70 -15.03 -3.38
N ASP A 118 -9.64 -14.22 -3.48
CA ASP A 118 -9.21 -13.33 -2.40
C ASP A 118 -10.20 -12.19 -2.17
N LEU A 119 -10.75 -11.59 -3.24
CA LEU A 119 -11.66 -10.45 -3.08
C LEU A 119 -12.96 -10.85 -2.38
N GLY A 120 -13.52 -12.02 -2.68
CA GLY A 120 -14.72 -12.52 -2.00
C GLY A 120 -14.52 -12.65 -0.48
N LEU A 121 -13.34 -13.13 -0.07
CA LEU A 121 -12.93 -13.21 1.33
C LEU A 121 -12.88 -11.81 1.97
N HIS A 122 -12.20 -10.87 1.32
CA HIS A 122 -12.04 -9.50 1.83
C HIS A 122 -13.35 -8.74 1.93
N LEU A 123 -14.24 -8.86 0.94
CA LEU A 123 -15.57 -8.24 0.98
C LEU A 123 -16.40 -8.80 2.14
N THR A 124 -16.29 -10.10 2.41
CA THR A 124 -16.92 -10.73 3.57
C THR A 124 -16.39 -10.12 4.87
N TYR A 125 -15.08 -10.05 5.07
CA TYR A 125 -14.51 -9.45 6.29
C TYR A 125 -14.93 -8.00 6.50
N ILE A 126 -14.85 -7.16 5.46
CA ILE A 126 -15.24 -5.75 5.54
C ILE A 126 -16.70 -5.61 5.99
N LYS A 127 -17.61 -6.37 5.37
CA LYS A 127 -19.04 -6.34 5.73
C LYS A 127 -19.30 -6.91 7.11
N THR A 128 -18.61 -7.99 7.49
CA THR A 128 -18.72 -8.59 8.81
C THR A 128 -18.33 -7.59 9.89
N PHE A 129 -17.21 -6.87 9.74
CA PHE A 129 -16.82 -5.80 10.68
C PHE A 129 -17.83 -4.65 10.68
N ALA A 130 -18.27 -4.20 9.52
CA ALA A 130 -19.21 -3.10 9.40
C ALA A 130 -20.60 -3.40 10.01
N ASN A 131 -21.00 -4.67 10.04
CA ASN A 131 -22.23 -5.11 10.70
C ASN A 131 -22.14 -5.13 12.24
N GLY A 132 -21.00 -4.75 12.82
CA GLY A 132 -20.84 -4.62 14.27
C GLY A 132 -20.71 -5.95 15.02
N VAL A 133 -20.15 -6.99 14.38
CA VAL A 133 -19.85 -8.23 15.08
C VAL A 133 -18.84 -8.00 16.21
N SER A 134 -18.90 -8.85 17.24
CA SER A 134 -17.93 -8.82 18.34
C SER A 134 -16.50 -8.96 17.80
N LEU A 135 -15.65 -7.99 18.17
CA LEU A 135 -14.21 -8.10 17.95
C LEU A 135 -13.61 -8.86 19.14
N TRP A 136 -12.71 -9.82 18.94
CA TRP A 136 -12.25 -10.38 17.67
C TRP A 136 -13.18 -11.48 17.12
N PRO A 137 -13.55 -11.45 15.82
CA PRO A 137 -14.56 -12.35 15.28
C PRO A 137 -14.07 -13.80 15.17
N ASP A 138 -15.03 -14.71 15.16
CA ASP A 138 -14.80 -16.11 14.82
C ASP A 138 -14.41 -16.25 13.34
N SER A 139 -13.67 -17.30 13.02
CA SER A 139 -13.28 -17.62 11.65
C SER A 139 -14.52 -18.04 10.86
N PRO A 140 -14.82 -17.39 9.71
CA PRO A 140 -15.93 -17.81 8.86
C PRO A 140 -15.68 -19.14 8.14
N ILE A 141 -14.43 -19.65 8.19
CA ILE A 141 -14.01 -20.88 7.51
C ILE A 141 -13.94 -22.07 8.47
N TYR A 142 -13.54 -21.83 9.73
CA TYR A 142 -13.30 -22.89 10.72
C TYR A 142 -14.14 -22.68 11.98
N VAL A 143 -14.99 -23.67 12.29
CA VAL A 143 -15.78 -23.68 13.52
C VAL A 143 -14.86 -23.76 14.73
N PHE A 144 -15.18 -23.03 15.81
CA PHE A 144 -14.39 -22.93 17.05
C PHE A 144 -12.98 -22.34 16.89
N SER A 145 -12.68 -21.68 15.77
CA SER A 145 -11.45 -20.89 15.61
C SER A 145 -11.76 -19.41 15.57
N LYS A 146 -10.84 -18.59 16.06
CA LYS A 146 -10.82 -17.15 15.79
C LYS A 146 -10.24 -16.87 14.41
N LEU A 147 -10.56 -15.69 13.87
CA LEU A 147 -9.98 -15.22 12.62
C LEU A 147 -8.46 -15.06 12.75
N ARG A 148 -7.66 -15.71 11.91
CA ARG A 148 -6.17 -15.62 11.94
C ARG A 148 -5.60 -14.91 10.71
N TYR A 149 -6.42 -14.09 10.07
CA TYR A 149 -6.05 -13.35 8.88
C TYR A 149 -5.60 -11.92 9.26
N PRO A 150 -4.55 -11.37 8.62
CA PRO A 150 -4.17 -9.97 8.80
C PRO A 150 -5.23 -9.05 8.17
N VAL A 151 -6.24 -8.68 8.96
CA VAL A 151 -7.40 -7.90 8.53
C VAL A 151 -7.22 -6.39 8.63
N GLY A 152 -6.03 -5.85 8.91
CA GLY A 152 -5.87 -4.43 9.26
C GLY A 152 -6.44 -3.47 8.22
N ILE A 153 -6.24 -3.76 6.93
CA ILE A 153 -6.79 -2.95 5.85
C ILE A 153 -8.29 -3.21 5.62
N ASP A 154 -8.77 -4.41 5.90
CA ASP A 154 -10.19 -4.77 5.77
C ASP A 154 -11.00 -4.16 6.91
N LEU A 155 -10.46 -4.17 8.13
CA LEU A 155 -10.99 -3.45 9.27
C LEU A 155 -11.02 -1.94 9.00
N PHE A 156 -9.96 -1.37 8.42
CA PHE A 156 -9.96 0.03 8.00
C PHE A 156 -11.08 0.35 7.00
N ASN A 157 -11.26 -0.48 5.97
CA ASN A 157 -12.39 -0.33 5.04
C ASN A 157 -13.75 -0.61 5.71
N GLY A 158 -13.79 -1.47 6.73
CA GLY A 158 -14.96 -1.73 7.56
C GLY A 158 -15.40 -0.50 8.35
N ILE A 159 -14.44 0.28 8.87
CA ILE A 159 -14.70 1.58 9.52
C ILE A 159 -15.45 2.52 8.57
N LEU A 160 -14.95 2.66 7.33
CA LEU A 160 -15.57 3.49 6.29
C LEU A 160 -16.96 2.97 5.90
N THR A 161 -17.08 1.66 5.68
CA THR A 161 -18.37 1.03 5.34
C THR A 161 -19.41 1.25 6.43
N ASN A 162 -19.03 1.15 7.70
CA ASN A 162 -19.90 1.38 8.85
C ASN A 162 -20.38 2.84 8.97
N LEU A 163 -19.63 3.80 8.41
CA LEU A 163 -20.04 5.20 8.30
C LEU A 163 -20.97 5.46 7.10
N GLY A 164 -21.27 4.44 6.30
CA GLY A 164 -22.16 4.53 5.14
C GLY A 164 -21.44 4.80 3.81
N PHE A 165 -20.11 4.69 3.75
CA PHE A 165 -19.39 4.81 2.47
C PHE A 165 -19.58 3.56 1.60
N ASP A 166 -19.80 3.78 0.31
CA ASP A 166 -19.98 2.69 -0.65
C ASP A 166 -18.70 1.86 -0.84
N LEU A 167 -18.89 0.53 -0.90
CA LEU A 167 -17.79 -0.43 -0.95
C LEU A 167 -16.94 -0.34 -2.23
N ARG A 168 -17.53 -0.02 -3.39
CA ARG A 168 -16.77 0.10 -4.65
C ARG A 168 -15.81 1.29 -4.67
N PRO A 169 -16.29 2.55 -4.53
CA PRO A 169 -15.41 3.70 -4.60
C PRO A 169 -14.40 3.72 -3.45
N GLN A 170 -14.74 3.24 -2.25
CA GLN A 170 -13.77 3.20 -1.15
C GLN A 170 -12.61 2.23 -1.42
N LEU A 171 -12.89 1.06 -2.02
CA LEU A 171 -11.84 0.07 -2.30
C LEU A 171 -10.96 0.54 -3.45
N ALA A 172 -11.55 1.18 -4.47
CA ALA A 172 -10.81 1.84 -5.53
C ALA A 172 -9.91 2.95 -4.97
N ALA A 173 -10.46 3.85 -4.14
CA ALA A 173 -9.71 4.95 -3.52
C ALA A 173 -8.56 4.43 -2.65
N THR A 174 -8.82 3.42 -1.80
CA THR A 174 -7.80 2.79 -0.96
C THR A 174 -6.68 2.19 -1.80
N GLY A 175 -7.02 1.46 -2.87
CA GLY A 175 -6.04 0.86 -3.79
C GLY A 175 -5.21 1.89 -4.55
N LEU A 176 -5.83 2.97 -5.03
CA LEU A 176 -5.15 4.06 -5.74
C LEU A 176 -4.20 4.84 -4.81
N LEU A 177 -4.65 5.17 -3.59
CA LEU A 177 -3.82 5.86 -2.59
C LEU A 177 -2.66 4.98 -2.14
N ALA A 178 -2.89 3.69 -1.93
CA ALA A 178 -1.85 2.72 -1.62
C ALA A 178 -0.85 2.53 -2.78
N SER A 179 -1.33 2.57 -4.02
CA SER A 179 -0.49 2.54 -5.22
C SER A 179 0.40 3.76 -5.30
N LEU A 180 -0.14 4.96 -5.05
CA LEU A 180 0.64 6.19 -4.98
C LEU A 180 1.68 6.15 -3.86
N ALA A 181 1.29 5.66 -2.68
CA ALA A 181 2.19 5.47 -1.54
C ALA A 181 3.33 4.49 -1.87
N THR A 182 3.00 3.37 -2.51
CA THR A 182 3.94 2.32 -2.93
C THR A 182 4.90 2.83 -4.00
N PHE A 183 4.39 3.50 -5.03
CA PHE A 183 5.21 4.15 -6.07
C PHE A 183 6.20 5.12 -5.44
N TYR A 184 5.71 6.00 -4.56
CA TYR A 184 6.55 6.99 -3.89
C TYR A 184 7.60 6.33 -2.99
N ALA A 185 7.23 5.29 -2.22
CA ALA A 185 8.15 4.57 -1.36
C ALA A 185 9.25 3.82 -2.16
N LEU A 186 8.88 3.11 -3.23
CA LEU A 186 9.83 2.42 -4.13
C LEU A 186 10.78 3.42 -4.80
N TYR A 187 10.24 4.53 -5.31
CA TYR A 187 11.04 5.59 -5.92
C TYR A 187 12.03 6.20 -4.92
N ARG A 188 11.61 6.42 -3.67
CA ARG A 188 12.49 6.96 -2.62
C ARG A 188 13.50 5.96 -2.09
N TRP A 189 13.25 4.65 -2.24
CA TRP A 189 14.15 3.57 -1.84
C TRP A 189 15.27 3.32 -2.84
N GLY A 190 14.94 3.24 -4.13
CA GLY A 190 15.93 2.89 -5.16
C GLY A 190 15.61 3.45 -6.54
N GLY A 191 14.90 4.58 -6.59
CA GLY A 191 14.64 5.35 -7.81
C GLY A 191 13.72 4.65 -8.81
N THR A 192 13.73 5.16 -10.04
CA THR A 192 12.90 4.67 -11.15
C THR A 192 13.15 3.20 -11.47
N PHE A 193 14.38 2.72 -11.30
CA PHE A 193 14.73 1.32 -11.54
C PHE A 193 13.98 0.36 -10.60
N THR A 194 13.84 0.72 -9.32
CA THR A 194 13.12 -0.10 -8.35
C THR A 194 11.63 -0.16 -8.68
N VAL A 195 11.04 0.96 -9.11
CA VAL A 195 9.64 0.99 -9.55
C VAL A 195 9.45 0.13 -10.80
N ALA A 196 10.35 0.23 -11.77
CA ALA A 196 10.31 -0.59 -12.98
C ALA A 196 10.48 -2.09 -12.65
N GLY A 197 11.42 -2.44 -11.78
CA GLY A 197 11.61 -3.82 -11.32
C GLY A 197 10.40 -4.38 -10.57
N PHE A 198 9.68 -3.55 -9.83
CA PHE A 198 8.40 -3.94 -9.23
C PHE A 198 7.33 -4.18 -10.30
N LEU A 199 7.19 -3.29 -11.29
CA LEU A 199 6.13 -3.37 -12.28
C LEU A 199 6.33 -4.48 -13.32
N PHE A 200 7.58 -4.65 -13.77
CA PHE A 200 7.94 -5.56 -14.86
C PHE A 200 8.57 -6.87 -14.38
N ASN A 201 8.39 -7.24 -13.11
CA ASN A 201 8.76 -8.58 -12.68
C ASN A 201 7.82 -9.65 -13.26
N GLY A 202 8.30 -10.89 -13.29
CA GLY A 202 7.47 -12.06 -13.64
C GLY A 202 8.04 -12.97 -14.72
N GLY A 203 9.34 -13.27 -14.67
CA GLY A 203 9.94 -14.29 -15.52
C GLY A 203 10.11 -13.87 -16.99
N ILE A 204 10.50 -14.83 -17.83
CA ILE A 204 10.92 -14.57 -19.22
C ILE A 204 9.78 -14.66 -20.24
N ALA A 205 8.54 -14.88 -19.81
CA ALA A 205 7.39 -15.04 -20.72
C ALA A 205 7.18 -13.80 -21.60
N GLY A 206 7.50 -12.59 -21.10
CA GLY A 206 7.48 -11.37 -21.90
C GLY A 206 8.47 -11.35 -23.07
N TYR A 207 9.54 -12.15 -23.03
CA TYR A 207 10.48 -12.29 -24.15
C TYR A 207 9.91 -13.15 -25.29
N ALA A 208 8.87 -13.95 -25.05
CA ALA A 208 8.18 -14.68 -26.12
C ALA A 208 7.62 -13.72 -27.17
N PHE A 209 7.21 -12.50 -26.78
CA PHE A 209 6.82 -11.44 -27.71
C PHE A 209 7.92 -11.09 -28.72
N LEU A 210 9.20 -11.11 -28.30
CA LEU A 210 10.31 -10.80 -29.22
C LEU A 210 10.51 -11.88 -30.29
N GLN A 211 9.95 -13.08 -30.09
CA GLN A 211 10.01 -14.19 -31.04
C GLN A 211 8.73 -14.31 -31.87
N THR A 212 7.56 -14.19 -31.22
CA THR A 212 6.25 -14.41 -31.88
C THR A 212 5.63 -13.14 -32.43
N HIS A 213 6.04 -11.96 -31.96
CA HIS A 213 5.42 -10.66 -32.21
C HIS A 213 3.91 -10.61 -31.90
N GLN A 214 3.42 -11.53 -31.07
CA GLN A 214 2.02 -11.62 -30.68
C GLN A 214 1.82 -11.19 -29.23
N PHE A 215 0.85 -10.31 -29.01
CA PHE A 215 0.35 -10.00 -27.68
C PHE A 215 -0.65 -11.07 -27.27
N LEU A 216 -0.13 -12.14 -26.65
CA LEU A 216 -0.95 -13.21 -26.07
C LEU A 216 -1.15 -12.96 -24.57
N ASP A 217 -2.30 -13.37 -24.05
CA ASP A 217 -2.53 -13.42 -22.61
C ASP A 217 -1.82 -14.65 -22.03
N TYR A 218 -0.63 -14.44 -21.46
CA TYR A 218 0.13 -15.48 -20.78
C TYR A 218 -0.26 -15.67 -19.30
N GLN A 219 -1.34 -15.04 -18.83
CA GLN A 219 -1.86 -15.26 -17.47
C GLN A 219 -2.96 -16.33 -17.43
N GLY A 220 -3.78 -16.41 -18.49
CA GLY A 220 -4.89 -17.37 -18.60
C GLY A 220 -4.55 -18.69 -19.30
N THR A 221 -3.32 -18.90 -19.77
CA THR A 221 -2.96 -20.12 -20.54
C THR A 221 -2.55 -21.29 -19.64
N SER A 222 -2.94 -22.51 -20.05
CA SER A 222 -2.68 -23.76 -19.32
C SER A 222 -1.22 -24.19 -19.25
N HIS A 223 -0.34 -23.61 -20.07
CA HIS A 223 1.03 -24.10 -20.27
C HIS A 223 2.12 -23.09 -19.86
N VAL A 224 1.79 -21.81 -19.67
CA VAL A 224 2.72 -20.77 -19.23
C VAL A 224 1.98 -19.88 -18.23
N SER A 225 2.30 -20.00 -16.94
CA SER A 225 1.73 -19.14 -15.90
C SER A 225 2.69 -17.99 -15.61
N TRP A 226 2.57 -16.88 -16.35
CA TRP A 226 3.29 -15.65 -16.00
C TRP A 226 2.67 -15.07 -14.72
N LYS A 227 3.45 -15.05 -13.63
CA LYS A 227 3.08 -14.40 -12.36
C LYS A 227 3.97 -13.19 -12.09
N SER A 228 3.38 -12.01 -12.02
CA SER A 228 4.06 -10.78 -11.59
C SER A 228 3.57 -10.37 -10.19
N ILE A 229 4.47 -9.90 -9.33
CA ILE A 229 4.17 -9.46 -7.97
C ILE A 229 3.03 -8.43 -7.95
N PRO A 230 2.97 -7.42 -8.84
CA PRO A 230 1.87 -6.46 -8.84
C PRO A 230 0.50 -7.13 -9.02
N LEU A 231 0.39 -8.12 -9.92
CA LEU A 231 -0.89 -8.72 -10.27
C LEU A 231 -1.28 -9.90 -9.40
N THR A 232 -0.31 -10.70 -8.96
CA THR A 232 -0.58 -11.92 -8.18
C THR A 232 -0.48 -11.74 -6.67
N MET A 233 0.11 -10.63 -6.21
CA MET A 233 0.24 -10.34 -4.78
C MET A 233 -0.26 -8.94 -4.43
N PHE A 234 0.21 -7.87 -5.06
CA PHE A 234 -0.12 -6.51 -4.61
C PHE A 234 -1.61 -6.15 -4.77
N VAL A 235 -2.22 -6.55 -5.88
CA VAL A 235 -3.66 -6.33 -6.13
C VAL A 235 -4.53 -7.27 -5.29
N THR A 236 -4.07 -8.50 -5.04
CA THR A 236 -4.85 -9.56 -4.38
C THR A 236 -4.72 -9.52 -2.86
N GLN A 237 -3.50 -9.50 -2.35
CA GLN A 237 -3.20 -9.42 -0.92
C GLN A 237 -3.28 -7.98 -0.46
N ARG A 238 -4.48 -7.57 -0.01
CA ARG A 238 -4.74 -6.19 0.41
C ARG A 238 -3.80 -5.72 1.53
N GLY A 239 -3.25 -6.63 2.34
CA GLY A 239 -2.23 -6.32 3.34
C GLY A 239 -0.98 -5.62 2.78
N LEU A 240 -0.59 -5.95 1.55
CA LEU A 240 0.57 -5.34 0.87
C LEU A 240 0.34 -3.87 0.51
N LEU A 241 -0.92 -3.44 0.37
CA LEU A 241 -1.27 -2.03 0.13
C LEU A 241 -0.74 -1.11 1.23
N TYR A 242 -0.65 -1.63 2.46
CA TYR A 242 -0.08 -0.94 3.60
C TYR A 242 1.37 -1.37 3.86
N ALA A 243 1.65 -2.68 3.82
CA ALA A 243 2.93 -3.22 4.27
C ALA A 243 4.12 -2.82 3.39
N ILE A 244 3.96 -2.74 2.06
CA ILE A 244 5.05 -2.30 1.18
C ILE A 244 5.47 -0.86 1.47
N PRO A 245 4.56 0.14 1.44
CA PRO A 245 4.95 1.52 1.70
C PRO A 245 5.44 1.74 3.14
N ALA A 246 4.83 1.09 4.15
CA ALA A 246 5.29 1.17 5.54
C ALA A 246 6.66 0.50 5.75
N GLY A 247 6.85 -0.70 5.21
CA GLY A 247 8.10 -1.46 5.34
C GLY A 247 9.27 -0.76 4.66
N LEU A 248 9.09 -0.26 3.43
CA LEU A 248 10.14 0.50 2.73
C LEU A 248 10.51 1.80 3.47
N LEU A 249 9.53 2.44 4.09
CA LEU A 249 9.75 3.64 4.89
C LEU A 249 10.54 3.34 6.17
N LEU A 250 10.20 2.24 6.88
CA LEU A 250 10.95 1.77 8.05
C LEU A 250 12.38 1.35 7.68
N LEU A 251 12.55 0.56 6.62
CA LEU A 251 13.87 0.17 6.12
C LEU A 251 14.71 1.39 5.75
N ARG A 252 14.10 2.42 5.13
CA ARG A 252 14.79 3.67 4.79
C ARG A 252 15.21 4.41 6.05
N GLN A 253 14.34 4.47 7.05
CA GLN A 253 14.65 5.09 8.33
C GLN A 253 15.80 4.38 9.04
N TRP A 254 15.79 3.06 9.11
CA TRP A 254 16.85 2.27 9.71
C TRP A 254 18.17 2.40 8.96
N ARG A 255 18.15 2.48 7.63
CA ARG A 255 19.35 2.76 6.83
C ARG A 255 19.98 4.10 7.21
N VAL A 256 19.18 5.16 7.41
CA VAL A 256 19.70 6.47 7.81
C VAL A 256 20.17 6.47 9.27
N LYS A 257 19.42 5.83 10.17
CA LYS A 257 19.68 5.82 11.62
C LYS A 257 20.89 4.97 12.03
N TYR A 258 21.12 3.84 11.36
CA TYR A 258 22.18 2.89 11.70
C TYR A 258 23.27 2.77 10.63
N GLY A 259 23.07 3.37 9.46
CA GLY A 259 24.06 3.40 8.38
C GLY A 259 24.99 4.61 8.48
N SER A 260 25.86 4.75 7.49
CA SER A 260 26.84 5.85 7.38
C SER A 260 26.26 7.14 6.77
N ASP A 261 24.94 7.20 6.52
CA ASP A 261 24.27 8.32 5.86
C ASP A 261 23.87 9.42 6.87
N SER A 262 24.86 10.04 7.54
CA SER A 262 24.66 11.06 8.59
C SER A 262 24.04 12.36 8.10
N ASP A 263 24.13 12.69 6.81
CA ASP A 263 23.63 13.95 6.24
C ASP A 263 22.09 14.05 6.18
N GLN A 264 21.36 12.97 6.52
CA GLN A 264 19.89 12.91 6.47
C GLN A 264 19.19 12.82 7.83
N GLU A 265 19.89 13.05 8.95
CA GLU A 265 19.32 12.98 10.31
C GLU A 265 18.05 13.84 10.48
N ASN A 266 18.00 15.03 9.85
CA ASN A 266 16.85 15.93 9.93
C ASN A 266 15.56 15.40 9.24
N GLN A 267 15.61 14.25 8.55
CA GLN A 267 14.45 13.65 7.88
C GLN A 267 13.96 12.36 8.56
N LEU A 268 14.49 12.05 9.75
CA LEU A 268 14.08 10.89 10.53
C LEU A 268 12.66 11.06 11.08
N LEU A 269 11.94 9.95 11.17
CA LEU A 269 10.64 9.94 11.81
C LEU A 269 10.84 10.00 13.33
N PRO A 270 9.92 10.65 14.06
CA PRO A 270 9.87 10.51 15.51
C PRO A 270 9.81 9.03 15.90
N VAL A 271 10.53 8.67 16.96
CA VAL A 271 10.68 7.28 17.42
C VAL A 271 9.33 6.60 17.68
N TRP A 272 8.34 7.33 18.19
CA TRP A 272 6.99 6.79 18.40
C TRP A 272 6.30 6.39 17.09
N ALA A 273 6.52 7.12 15.99
CA ALA A 273 5.93 6.81 14.69
C ALA A 273 6.57 5.56 14.08
N GLU A 274 7.89 5.40 14.26
CA GLU A 274 8.63 4.18 13.93
C GLU A 274 8.01 2.96 14.64
N TYR A 275 7.77 3.08 15.95
CA TYR A 275 7.16 2.00 16.74
C TYR A 275 5.73 1.69 16.32
N ILE A 276 4.89 2.69 16.03
CA ILE A 276 3.51 2.43 15.57
C ILE A 276 3.52 1.66 14.25
N LEU A 277 4.31 2.09 13.27
CA LEU A 277 4.38 1.41 11.97
C LEU A 277 4.90 -0.02 12.09
N TYR A 278 5.90 -0.24 12.93
CA TYR A 278 6.47 -1.58 13.17
C TYR A 278 5.49 -2.48 13.94
N ALA A 279 4.96 -2.01 15.07
CA ALA A 279 4.09 -2.78 15.95
C ALA A 279 2.73 -3.12 15.33
N THR A 280 2.24 -2.29 14.39
CA THR A 280 0.97 -2.57 13.68
C THR A 280 1.16 -3.43 12.45
N MET A 281 2.37 -3.64 11.96
CA MET A 281 2.64 -4.47 10.77
C MET A 281 2.03 -5.89 10.81
N PRO A 282 2.00 -6.60 11.96
CA PRO A 282 1.32 -7.88 12.05
C PRO A 282 -0.18 -7.83 11.75
N LEU A 283 -0.84 -6.73 12.12
CA LEU A 283 -2.25 -6.54 11.83
C LEU A 283 -2.52 -6.42 10.32
N PHE A 284 -1.55 -5.93 9.54
CA PHE A 284 -1.72 -5.68 8.11
C PHE A 284 -1.16 -6.78 7.21
N HIS A 285 -0.11 -7.51 7.58
CA HIS A 285 0.51 -8.45 6.62
C HIS A 285 1.22 -9.67 7.22
N ILE A 286 1.50 -9.73 8.53
CA ILE A 286 2.15 -10.92 9.08
C ILE A 286 1.11 -12.02 9.23
N HIS A 287 1.19 -13.00 8.33
CA HIS A 287 0.47 -14.25 8.46
C HIS A 287 1.12 -15.08 9.57
N THR A 288 0.40 -15.23 10.70
CA THR A 288 0.80 -16.10 11.84
C THR A 288 0.08 -17.43 11.80
#